data_AF-A0A392PAF4-F1
#
_entry.id   AF-A0A392PAF4-F1
#
_cell.length_a   1.000
_cell.length_b   1.000
_cell.length_c   1.000
_cell.angle_alpha   90.00
_cell.angle_beta   90.00
_cell.angle_gamma   90.00
#
_symmetry.space_group_name_H-M   'P 1'
#
loop_
_entity.id
_entity.type
_entity.pdbx_description
1 polymer ?
#
loop_
_entity_poly.entity_id
_entity_poly.type
_entity_poly.pdbx_seq_one_letter_code
_entity_poly.pdbx_strand_id
1 'polypeptide(L)'
;MVFHTNDIMDVSNGLKEYEVVYLAALVGMNVEEKNRIIDHLAKYMAPGALLMLRSAHGARAFLYPVVDTNDLGGFEVLSVFHPTDEVINSVVIARKYPMVLLPNKCCSDEVQAFKPLSNHGNNMIEELVVEEN
;
A
#
# COMPACT_ATOMS: atom_id res chain seq x y z
N MET A 1 4.41 26.74 -3.21
CA MET A 1 4.38 25.48 -3.98
C MET A 1 5.72 25.35 -4.69
N VAL A 2 6.44 24.26 -4.47
CA VAL A 2 7.76 24.01 -5.06
C VAL A 2 7.63 22.81 -5.98
N PHE A 3 8.25 22.87 -7.16
CA PHE A 3 8.29 21.78 -8.11
C PHE A 3 9.70 21.24 -8.19
N HIS A 4 9.83 19.93 -8.07
CA HIS A 4 11.09 19.22 -8.23
C HIS A 4 10.99 18.36 -9.49
N THR A 5 11.95 18.52 -10.42
CA THR A 5 12.10 17.62 -11.56
C THR A 5 13.12 16.56 -11.17
N ASN A 6 12.64 15.41 -10.71
CA ASN A 6 13.48 14.28 -10.34
C ASN A 6 12.71 12.96 -10.47
N ASP A 7 13.43 11.85 -10.62
CA ASP A 7 12.82 10.52 -10.44
C ASP A 7 12.55 10.30 -8.94
N ILE A 8 11.37 9.80 -8.61
CA ILE A 8 11.00 9.50 -7.22
C ILE A 8 11.92 8.43 -6.63
N MET A 9 12.44 7.52 -7.46
CA MET A 9 13.38 6.47 -7.06
C MET A 9 14.73 7.02 -6.59
N ASP A 10 15.07 8.25 -6.97
CA ASP A 10 16.30 8.93 -6.52
C ASP A 10 16.09 9.76 -5.25
N VAL A 11 14.83 9.97 -4.83
CA VAL A 11 14.49 10.71 -3.61
C VAL A 11 14.41 9.76 -2.42
N SER A 12 15.34 9.91 -1.48
CA SER A 12 15.43 9.08 -0.27
C SER A 12 14.90 9.82 0.97
N ASN A 13 15.79 10.25 1.87
CA ASN A 13 15.40 10.81 3.17
C ASN A 13 14.55 12.09 3.09
N GLY A 14 14.54 12.80 1.96
CA GLY A 14 13.64 13.95 1.75
C GLY A 14 12.15 13.56 1.85
N LEU A 15 11.80 12.29 1.61
CA LEU A 15 10.43 11.80 1.78
C LEU A 15 9.93 11.82 3.24
N LYS A 16 10.83 11.93 4.22
CA LYS A 16 10.47 11.98 5.64
C LYS A 16 9.90 13.33 6.07
N GLU A 17 10.06 14.36 5.25
CA GLU A 17 9.54 15.71 5.54
C GLU A 17 8.03 15.82 5.26
N TYR A 18 7.44 14.80 4.63
CA TYR A 18 6.05 14.79 4.21
C TYR A 18 5.22 13.83 5.06
N GLU A 19 4.15 14.36 5.67
CA GLU A 19 3.17 13.57 6.42
C GLU A 19 2.23 12.79 5.49
N VAL A 20 2.04 13.28 4.25
CA VAL A 20 1.17 12.67 3.24
C VAL A 20 1.87 12.66 1.89
N VAL A 21 1.88 11.50 1.22
CA VAL A 21 2.38 11.32 -0.15
C VAL A 21 1.22 10.88 -1.03
N TYR A 22 1.01 11.60 -2.13
CA TYR A 22 -0.01 11.29 -3.14
C TYR A 22 0.65 10.66 -4.37
N LEU A 23 0.36 9.38 -4.62
CA LEU A 23 0.78 8.69 -5.83
C LEU A 23 -0.27 8.86 -6.93
N ALA A 24 0.11 9.52 -8.02
CA ALA A 24 -0.75 9.70 -9.17
C ALA A 24 -1.05 8.37 -9.89
N ALA A 25 -2.14 8.33 -10.66
CA ALA A 25 -2.65 7.09 -11.27
C ALA A 25 -1.70 6.45 -12.29
N LEU A 26 -0.91 7.27 -12.98
CA LEU A 26 -0.02 6.86 -14.07
C LEU A 26 1.44 6.70 -13.62
N VAL A 27 1.69 6.67 -12.31
CA VAL A 27 3.02 6.37 -11.77
C VAL A 27 3.16 4.85 -11.71
N GLY A 28 4.19 4.32 -12.36
CA GLY A 28 4.37 2.88 -12.55
C GLY A 28 3.38 2.34 -13.58
N MET A 29 3.75 2.37 -14.86
CA MET A 29 2.86 2.02 -15.98
C MET A 29 2.63 0.51 -16.11
N ASN A 30 3.34 -0.30 -15.32
CA ASN A 30 3.11 -1.71 -15.12
C ASN A 30 3.13 -2.04 -13.61
N VAL A 31 2.66 -3.24 -13.25
CA VAL A 31 2.52 -3.68 -11.85
C VAL A 31 3.89 -3.73 -11.17
N GLU A 32 4.91 -4.24 -11.85
CA GLU A 32 6.25 -4.41 -11.29
C GLU A 32 6.90 -3.07 -10.94
N GLU A 33 6.82 -2.09 -11.84
CA GLU A 33 7.33 -0.74 -11.64
C GLU A 33 6.58 -0.03 -10.51
N LYS A 34 5.25 -0.16 -10.47
CA LYS A 34 4.43 0.42 -9.42
C LYS A 34 4.79 -0.16 -8.04
N ASN A 35 4.99 -1.47 -7.96
CA ASN A 35 5.38 -2.14 -6.72
C ASN A 35 6.77 -1.72 -6.27
N ARG A 36 7.75 -1.58 -7.18
CA ARG A 36 9.08 -1.02 -6.84
C ARG A 36 8.99 0.39 -6.26
N ILE A 37 8.11 1.23 -6.80
CA ILE A 37 7.90 2.59 -6.30
C ILE A 37 7.26 2.54 -4.91
N ILE A 38 6.27 1.69 -4.70
CA ILE A 38 5.63 1.50 -3.39
C ILE A 38 6.66 1.03 -2.35
N ASP A 39 7.51 0.05 -2.68
CA ASP A 39 8.57 -0.44 -1.80
C ASP A 39 9.58 0.67 -1.45
N HIS A 40 9.93 1.50 -2.44
CA HIS A 40 10.80 2.65 -2.23
C HIS A 40 10.17 3.67 -1.27
N LEU A 41 8.88 3.96 -1.44
CA LEU A 41 8.13 4.83 -0.52
C LEU A 41 8.05 4.21 0.89
N ALA A 42 7.77 2.91 1.00
CA ALA A 42 7.75 2.18 2.27
C ALA A 42 9.08 2.32 3.01
N LYS A 43 10.20 2.31 2.29
CA LYS A 43 11.55 2.47 2.85
C LYS A 43 11.80 3.88 3.37
N TYR A 44 11.45 4.91 2.60
CA TYR A 44 11.95 6.26 2.85
C TYR A 44 10.95 7.26 3.46
N MET A 45 9.64 7.01 3.39
CA MET A 45 8.64 7.87 4.04
C MET A 45 8.80 7.92 5.58
N ALA A 46 8.25 8.94 6.24
CA ALA A 46 8.23 8.97 7.69
C ALA A 46 7.35 7.85 8.27
N PRO A 47 7.74 7.19 9.38
CA PRO A 47 6.86 6.24 10.07
C PRO A 47 5.53 6.89 10.44
N GLY A 48 4.41 6.21 10.20
CA GLY A 48 3.08 6.77 10.44
C GLY A 48 2.55 7.72 9.36
N ALA A 49 3.36 8.10 8.35
CA ALA A 49 2.90 8.93 7.24
C ALA A 49 1.86 8.21 6.36
N LEU A 50 1.02 8.99 5.70
CA LEU A 50 -0.04 8.49 4.83
C LEU A 50 0.41 8.41 3.37
N LEU A 51 0.09 7.30 2.73
CA LEU A 51 0.21 7.10 1.30
C LEU A 51 -1.21 7.04 0.71
N MET A 52 -1.53 7.96 -0.19
CA MET A 52 -2.75 7.92 -0.98
C MET A 52 -2.41 7.50 -2.40
N LEU A 53 -3.04 6.43 -2.89
CA LEU A 53 -2.83 5.91 -4.23
C LEU A 53 -4.09 6.06 -5.06
N ARG A 54 -3.93 6.39 -6.34
CA ARG A 54 -4.99 6.23 -7.34
C ARG A 54 -4.91 4.84 -7.98
N SER A 55 -6.04 4.13 -7.98
CA SER A 55 -6.22 2.78 -8.52
C SER A 55 -7.50 2.71 -9.36
N ALA A 56 -7.78 1.58 -9.99
CA ALA A 56 -8.98 1.34 -10.80
C ALA A 56 -9.74 0.13 -10.26
N HIS A 57 -11.02 0.02 -10.61
CA HIS A 57 -11.87 -1.10 -10.21
C HIS A 57 -12.85 -1.51 -11.30
N GLY A 58 -13.08 -2.82 -11.45
CA GLY A 58 -13.94 -3.40 -12.49
C GLY A 58 -13.44 -3.08 -13.91
N ALA A 59 -14.35 -2.73 -14.82
CA ALA A 59 -14.00 -2.39 -16.20
C ALA A 59 -13.04 -1.21 -16.34
N ARG A 60 -12.92 -0.36 -15.31
CA ARG A 60 -11.96 0.77 -15.32
C ARG A 60 -10.50 0.29 -15.22
N ALA A 61 -10.27 -0.96 -14.83
CA ALA A 61 -8.94 -1.57 -14.81
C ALA A 61 -8.26 -1.61 -16.20
N PHE A 62 -9.04 -1.48 -17.29
CA PHE A 62 -8.48 -1.35 -18.64
C PHE A 62 -7.71 -0.03 -18.86
N LEU A 63 -7.91 0.98 -17.99
CA LEU A 63 -7.34 2.31 -18.20
C LEU A 63 -5.92 2.45 -17.62
N TYR A 64 -5.59 1.73 -16.54
CA TYR A 64 -4.27 1.74 -15.91
C TYR A 64 -4.15 0.63 -14.85
N PRO A 65 -2.91 0.30 -14.41
CA PRO A 65 -2.67 -0.79 -13.47
C PRO A 65 -3.44 -0.63 -12.15
N VAL A 66 -4.17 -1.68 -11.79
CA VAL A 66 -4.84 -1.82 -10.50
C VAL A 66 -3.79 -2.03 -9.41
N VAL A 67 -3.95 -1.33 -8.29
CA VAL A 67 -3.19 -1.60 -7.06
C VAL A 67 -3.92 -2.70 -6.29
N ASP A 68 -3.26 -3.84 -6.09
CA ASP A 68 -3.68 -4.82 -5.10
C ASP A 68 -3.24 -4.33 -3.71
N THR A 69 -4.14 -4.40 -2.73
CA THR A 69 -3.81 -4.11 -1.33
C THR A 69 -2.74 -5.03 -0.77
N ASN A 70 -2.57 -6.24 -1.32
CA ASN A 70 -1.51 -7.17 -0.95
C ASN A 70 -0.11 -6.66 -1.37
N ASP A 71 -0.03 -5.78 -2.36
CA ASP A 71 1.22 -5.20 -2.85
C ASP A 71 1.69 -3.99 -2.01
N LEU A 72 0.90 -3.57 -1.02
CA LEU A 72 1.23 -2.42 -0.14
C LEU A 72 2.08 -2.85 1.05
N GLY A 73 3.16 -3.60 0.77
CA GLY A 73 4.14 -4.01 1.77
C GLY A 73 4.70 -2.81 2.55
N GLY A 74 4.73 -2.92 3.88
CA GLY A 74 5.19 -1.82 4.74
C GLY A 74 4.12 -0.76 5.06
N PHE A 75 2.90 -0.93 4.56
CA PHE A 75 1.76 -0.08 4.88
C PHE A 75 0.57 -0.86 5.46
N GLU A 76 -0.18 -0.19 6.33
CA GLU A 76 -1.49 -0.60 6.81
C GLU A 76 -2.56 0.07 5.95
N VAL A 77 -3.35 -0.70 5.22
CA VAL A 77 -4.47 -0.15 4.43
C VAL A 77 -5.58 0.30 5.38
N LEU A 78 -5.89 1.60 5.34
CA LEU A 78 -6.92 2.21 6.19
C LEU A 78 -8.29 2.20 5.51
N SER A 79 -8.34 2.51 4.21
CA SER A 79 -9.59 2.60 3.46
C SER A 79 -9.36 2.45 1.96
N VAL A 80 -10.35 1.87 1.29
CA VAL A 80 -10.43 1.78 -0.17
C VAL A 80 -11.78 2.33 -0.59
N PHE A 81 -11.78 3.30 -1.51
CA PHE A 81 -12.98 3.89 -2.07
C PHE A 81 -13.05 3.64 -3.57
N HIS A 82 -14.14 3.03 -4.00
CA HIS A 82 -14.46 2.79 -5.41
C HIS A 82 -15.65 3.69 -5.80
N PRO A 83 -15.42 4.79 -6.54
CA PRO A 83 -16.51 5.63 -7.00
C PRO A 83 -17.48 4.84 -7.89
N THR A 84 -18.77 5.15 -7.78
CA THR A 84 -19.87 4.54 -8.56
C THR A 84 -20.44 5.48 -9.62
N ASP A 85 -19.87 6.69 -9.74
CA ASP A 85 -20.24 7.73 -10.69
C ASP A 85 -19.23 7.81 -11.86
N GLU A 86 -19.17 8.96 -12.53
CA GLU A 86 -18.25 9.21 -13.65
C GLU A 86 -16.78 9.29 -13.21
N VAL A 87 -16.48 9.31 -11.91
CA VAL A 87 -15.10 9.31 -11.41
C VAL A 87 -14.47 7.95 -11.67
N ILE A 88 -13.41 7.96 -12.46
CA ILE A 88 -12.70 6.74 -12.84
C ILE A 88 -11.87 6.19 -11.68
N ASN A 89 -11.19 7.07 -10.94
CA ASN A 89 -10.13 6.65 -10.03
C ASN A 89 -10.66 6.20 -8.69
N SER A 90 -10.42 4.93 -8.38
CA SER A 90 -10.46 4.44 -7.01
C SER A 90 -9.33 5.06 -6.19
N VAL A 91 -9.57 5.20 -4.89
CA VAL A 91 -8.60 5.74 -3.94
C VAL A 91 -8.29 4.67 -2.91
N VAL A 92 -7.01 4.47 -2.66
CA VAL A 92 -6.52 3.66 -1.54
C VAL A 92 -5.77 4.58 -0.60
N ILE A 93 -6.10 4.53 0.69
CA ILE A 93 -5.39 5.24 1.75
C ILE A 93 -4.71 4.20 2.63
N ALA A 94 -3.39 4.31 2.76
CA ALA A 94 -2.58 3.44 3.58
C ALA A 94 -1.64 4.24 4.49
N ARG A 95 -1.30 3.69 5.65
CA ARG A 95 -0.40 4.31 6.63
C ARG A 95 0.89 3.52 6.71
N LYS A 96 2.04 4.17 6.60
CA LYS A 96 3.33 3.49 6.80
C LYS A 96 3.39 2.97 8.23
N TYR A 97 3.77 1.70 8.41
CA TYR A 97 3.89 1.15 9.75
C TYR A 97 4.85 1.99 10.61
N PRO A 98 4.49 2.31 11.86
CA PRO A 98 5.41 2.94 12.78
C PRO A 98 6.61 2.01 13.00
N MET A 99 7.82 2.56 13.05
CA MET A 99 8.97 1.76 13.47
C MET A 99 8.75 1.35 14.93
N VAL A 100 8.46 0.07 15.15
CA VAL A 100 8.54 -0.52 16.49
C VAL A 100 10.02 -0.72 16.76
N LEU A 101 10.62 0.15 17.56
CA LEU A 101 11.99 -0.05 18.04
C LEU A 101 11.98 -1.25 19.00
N LEU A 102 12.27 -2.45 18.48
CA LEU A 102 12.53 -3.61 19.34
C LEU A 102 13.79 -3.33 20.17
N PRO A 103 13.80 -3.60 21.49
CA PRO A 103 14.99 -3.40 22.30
C PRO A 103 16.13 -4.31 21.84
N ASN A 104 17.12 -3.70 21.18
CA ASN A 104 18.50 -4.11 20.92
C ASN A 104 18.88 -5.61 20.93
N LYS A 105 19.31 -6.09 19.76
CA LYS A 105 20.62 -6.76 19.63
C LYS A 105 21.32 -6.22 18.38
N CYS A 106 22.48 -5.59 18.57
CA CYS A 106 23.41 -5.32 17.48
C CYS A 106 23.69 -6.61 16.70
N CYS A 107 23.51 -6.59 15.39
CA CYS A 107 24.47 -7.06 14.38
C CYS A 107 23.90 -6.82 12.98
N SER A 108 24.72 -6.15 12.16
CA SER A 108 24.81 -6.17 10.69
C SER A 108 23.63 -6.71 9.84
N ASP A 109 23.11 -5.82 9.00
CA ASP A 109 22.61 -6.04 7.64
C ASP A 109 21.69 -7.22 7.35
N GLU A 110 20.45 -7.24 7.86
CA GLU A 110 19.33 -7.91 7.17
C GLU A 110 18.02 -7.15 7.42
N VAL A 111 17.47 -6.49 6.40
CA VAL A 111 16.09 -5.96 6.41
C VAL A 111 15.15 -7.16 6.34
N GLN A 112 14.81 -7.73 7.49
CA GLN A 112 13.77 -8.74 7.56
C GLN A 112 12.43 -8.04 7.35
N ALA A 113 11.82 -8.29 6.20
CA ALA A 113 10.45 -7.90 5.88
C ALA A 113 9.53 -8.40 7.00
N PHE A 114 8.92 -7.45 7.71
CA PHE A 114 7.90 -7.73 8.70
C PHE A 114 6.69 -8.34 7.99
N LYS A 115 6.46 -9.65 8.17
CA LYS A 115 5.14 -10.25 7.95
C LYS A 115 4.28 -9.93 9.18
N PRO A 116 3.15 -9.21 9.05
CA PRO A 116 2.24 -9.05 10.16
C PRO A 116 1.62 -10.41 10.47
N LEU A 117 1.75 -10.89 11.71
CA LEU A 117 0.99 -12.03 12.21
C LEU A 117 -0.49 -11.66 12.21
N SER A 118 -1.23 -12.12 11.21
CA SER A 118 -2.69 -12.13 11.24
C SER A 118 -3.16 -13.12 12.30
N ASN A 119 -3.41 -12.63 13.51
CA ASN A 119 -4.26 -13.31 14.48
C ASN A 119 -5.73 -13.13 14.05
N HIS A 120 -6.28 -14.10 13.34
CA HIS A 120 -7.72 -14.32 13.38
C HIS A 120 -8.00 -15.80 13.50
N GLY A 121 -8.62 -16.13 14.62
CA GLY A 121 -8.85 -17.48 15.08
C GLY A 121 -9.91 -18.20 14.27
N ASN A 122 -9.73 -19.51 14.26
CA ASN A 122 -10.70 -20.50 13.83
C ASN A 122 -12.09 -20.21 14.40
N ASN A 123 -13.10 -20.14 13.54
CA ASN A 123 -14.46 -20.54 13.88
C ASN A 123 -14.91 -21.55 12.83
N MET A 124 -14.73 -22.83 13.17
CA MET A 124 -15.49 -23.94 12.59
C MET A 124 -16.88 -23.93 13.24
N ILE A 125 -17.95 -23.87 12.44
CA ILE A 125 -19.22 -24.50 12.80
C ILE A 125 -19.81 -25.08 11.50
N GLU A 126 -19.96 -26.40 11.47
CA GLU A 126 -20.73 -27.17 10.51
C GLU A 126 -22.24 -26.90 10.73
N GLU A 127 -23.02 -26.77 9.65
CA GLU A 127 -24.36 -27.35 9.66
C GLU A 127 -24.80 -27.72 8.23
N LEU A 128 -24.98 -29.01 8.03
CA LEU A 128 -25.66 -29.65 6.90
C LEU A 128 -27.16 -29.37 6.99
N VAL A 129 -27.79 -28.95 5.89
CA VAL A 129 -29.18 -29.32 5.61
C VAL A 129 -29.29 -29.69 4.13
N VAL A 130 -29.67 -30.95 3.91
CA VAL A 130 -30.10 -31.52 2.64
C VAL A 130 -31.64 -31.46 2.58
N GLU A 131 -32.15 -31.23 1.37
CA GLU A 131 -33.42 -31.70 0.77
C GLU A 131 -34.45 -30.68 0.27
N GLU A 132 -34.73 -30.89 -1.03
CA GLU A 132 -35.96 -30.82 -1.84
C GLU A 132 -36.81 -29.55 -1.89
N ASN A 133 -36.86 -28.93 -3.08
CA ASN A 133 -37.95 -29.17 -4.05
C ASN A 133 -37.56 -28.74 -5.48
#